data_AF-A0AAE1A8W0-F1
#
_entry.id   AF-A0AAE1A8W0-F1
#
_cell.length_a   1.000
_cell.length_b   1.000
_cell.length_c   1.000
_cell.angle_alpha   90.00
_cell.angle_beta   90.00
_cell.angle_gamma   90.00
#
_symmetry.space_group_name_H-M   'P 1'
#
loop_
_entity.id
_entity.type
_entity.pdbx_description
1 polymer ?
#
loop_
_entity_poly.entity_id
_entity_poly.type
_entity_poly.pdbx_seq_one_letter_code
_entity_poly.pdbx_strand_id
1 'polypeptide(L)'
;MLARFFLAVLGLGLAVAQQEYVLYTSGPGGVKCGKLHNCVTDARCLDKNGIHMCECSDGRLYGNGKLQCLPRGDHTVWIQKDPHLKNFHHEFASLLTPCPYRVLNLLFEPEVDTRVIVELHGQNTLYKGGHYFLTKLILSTTVYLGNDMMKQVMEFEGDIHTDINSGNYNYTFIAKSLDTTLLGLPEFVDKVVSSDDSRFVNYTMIVDKDEVNNLLVVEIVGLGIKLFFRPPCTDELLNNMELPMVPGAVFNIKREKWKMVNLNHSEFEIASFPLGPSLKDKATELNVSKPVYVQYLLLSNSITDIGYNDSLCYETYEIFTDTCKTEEEQLNMLKPCSSIYAEKKFLECLTSKHPLLEYTTILKQFFQRCEKTICLKDAEECEKMKKEMPTLTGCPLPRKIAEIDCNYL
;
A
#
# COMPACT_ATOMS: atom_id res chain seq x y z
N MET A 1 -27.58 4.22 -25.77
CA MET A 1 -28.38 3.97 -24.55
C MET A 1 -28.19 2.53 -24.16
N LEU A 2 -27.27 2.24 -23.22
CA LEU A 2 -27.07 0.90 -22.68
C LEU A 2 -27.94 0.74 -21.44
N ALA A 3 -28.80 -0.28 -21.47
CA ALA A 3 -29.79 -0.57 -20.45
C ALA A 3 -29.13 -1.12 -19.18
N ARG A 4 -29.42 -0.50 -18.04
CA ARG A 4 -29.15 -1.05 -16.70
C ARG A 4 -30.20 -2.13 -16.42
N PHE A 5 -29.78 -3.39 -16.32
CA PHE A 5 -30.66 -4.47 -15.84
C PHE A 5 -30.64 -4.48 -14.31
N PHE A 6 -31.73 -4.07 -13.68
CA PHE A 6 -32.01 -4.32 -12.27
C PHE A 6 -32.89 -5.56 -12.17
N LEU A 7 -32.35 -6.64 -11.62
CA LEU A 7 -33.13 -7.81 -11.19
C LEU A 7 -33.50 -7.60 -9.72
N ALA A 8 -34.77 -7.24 -9.48
CA ALA A 8 -35.32 -7.13 -8.12
C ALA A 8 -35.82 -8.50 -7.67
N VAL A 9 -35.12 -9.13 -6.73
CA VAL A 9 -35.61 -10.30 -5.99
C VAL A 9 -36.19 -9.81 -4.66
N LEU A 10 -37.50 -9.92 -4.53
CA LEU A 10 -38.24 -9.70 -3.28
C LEU A 10 -38.09 -10.92 -2.37
N GLY A 11 -37.30 -10.79 -1.31
CA GLY A 11 -37.18 -11.78 -0.24
C GLY A 11 -36.09 -11.38 0.74
N LEU A 12 -36.40 -11.34 2.04
CA LEU A 12 -35.48 -10.95 3.12
C LEU A 12 -34.10 -11.61 2.99
N GLY A 13 -33.12 -10.75 2.77
CA GLY A 13 -31.70 -11.07 2.61
C GLY A 13 -31.11 -9.88 1.88
N LEU A 14 -30.39 -9.00 2.59
CA LEU A 14 -29.66 -7.90 1.99
C LEU A 14 -28.66 -8.49 1.00
N ALA A 15 -29.07 -8.64 -0.26
CA ALA A 15 -28.17 -8.82 -1.38
C ALA A 15 -27.44 -7.48 -1.52
N VAL A 16 -26.31 -7.35 -0.82
CA VAL A 16 -25.40 -6.24 -0.98
C VAL A 16 -24.88 -6.35 -2.41
N ALA A 17 -25.27 -5.40 -3.26
CA ALA A 17 -24.80 -5.37 -4.63
C ALA A 17 -23.33 -5.00 -4.60
N GLN A 18 -22.44 -5.97 -4.82
CA GLN A 18 -21.03 -5.68 -5.07
C GLN A 18 -20.94 -4.82 -6.32
N GLN A 19 -20.55 -3.55 -6.16
CA GLN A 19 -20.40 -2.63 -7.28
C GLN A 19 -18.93 -2.61 -7.71
N GLU A 20 -18.67 -3.14 -8.90
CA GLU A 20 -17.38 -3.03 -9.57
C GLU A 20 -17.41 -1.89 -10.58
N TYR A 21 -16.41 -1.02 -10.50
CA TYR A 21 -16.16 0.07 -11.43
C TYR A 21 -14.88 -0.25 -12.21
N VAL A 22 -15.02 -0.55 -13.50
CA VAL A 22 -13.86 -0.69 -14.38
C VAL A 22 -13.69 0.61 -15.16
N LEU A 23 -12.56 1.26 -14.96
CA LEU A 23 -12.22 2.54 -15.55
C LEU A 23 -11.04 2.36 -16.51
N TYR A 24 -11.20 2.85 -17.73
CA TYR A 24 -10.16 2.80 -18.75
C TYR A 24 -9.64 4.21 -19.01
N THR A 25 -8.31 4.40 -19.02
CA THR A 25 -7.68 5.61 -19.55
C THR A 25 -6.77 5.25 -20.73
N SER A 26 -6.74 6.13 -21.72
CA SER A 26 -5.82 6.04 -22.86
C SER A 26 -5.26 7.43 -23.09
N GLY A 27 -3.94 7.55 -23.10
CA GLY A 27 -3.30 8.85 -23.27
C GLY A 27 -1.78 8.74 -23.27
N PRO A 28 -1.08 9.84 -23.60
CA PRO A 28 0.39 9.86 -23.61
C PRO A 28 0.99 9.66 -22.21
N GLY A 29 0.18 9.73 -21.14
CA GLY A 29 0.68 9.65 -19.77
C GLY A 29 1.50 10.89 -19.42
N GLY A 30 0.95 12.08 -19.68
CA GLY A 30 1.63 13.35 -19.50
C GLY A 30 2.47 13.82 -20.70
N VAL A 31 3.34 14.79 -20.45
CA VAL A 31 4.16 15.48 -21.46
C VAL A 31 5.51 14.79 -21.62
N LYS A 32 5.87 14.44 -22.86
CA LYS A 32 7.14 13.78 -23.18
C LYS A 32 8.35 14.59 -22.70
N CYS A 33 9.27 13.91 -22.03
CA CYS A 33 10.49 14.45 -21.46
C CYS A 33 11.70 13.58 -21.83
N GLY A 34 12.34 13.90 -22.96
CA GLY A 34 13.41 13.09 -23.53
C GLY A 34 12.87 11.82 -24.20
N LYS A 35 13.69 10.75 -24.19
CA LYS A 35 13.34 9.48 -24.85
C LYS A 35 12.53 8.54 -23.96
N LEU A 36 12.82 8.54 -22.65
CA LEU A 36 12.36 7.51 -21.72
C LEU A 36 11.40 8.03 -20.65
N HIS A 37 11.04 9.32 -20.61
CA HIS A 37 10.29 9.88 -19.48
C HIS A 37 9.11 10.72 -19.96
N ASN A 38 8.01 10.66 -19.21
CA ASN A 38 6.87 11.57 -19.35
C ASN A 38 6.63 12.26 -18.00
N CYS A 39 6.36 13.56 -18.04
CA CYS A 39 6.06 14.39 -16.89
C CYS A 39 4.55 14.60 -16.77
N VAL A 40 4.00 14.68 -15.56
CA VAL A 40 2.61 15.10 -15.38
C VAL A 40 2.39 16.53 -15.91
N THR A 41 1.16 16.89 -16.23
CA THR A 41 0.78 18.20 -16.78
C THR A 41 1.26 19.38 -15.94
N ASP A 42 1.34 19.20 -14.63
CA ASP A 42 1.79 20.23 -13.68
C ASP A 42 3.31 20.20 -13.44
N ALA A 43 4.04 19.47 -14.27
CA ALA A 43 5.48 19.40 -14.28
C ALA A 43 6.07 19.83 -15.63
N ARG A 44 7.31 20.32 -15.59
CA ARG A 44 8.12 20.68 -16.74
C ARG A 44 9.31 19.74 -16.88
N CYS A 45 9.66 19.44 -18.11
CA CYS A 45 10.89 18.72 -18.41
C CYS A 45 12.08 19.67 -18.37
N LEU A 46 13.10 19.34 -17.58
CA LEU A 46 14.36 20.06 -17.51
C LEU A 46 15.49 19.13 -17.93
N ASP A 47 16.44 19.65 -18.69
CA ASP A 47 17.71 18.98 -18.93
C ASP A 47 18.75 19.46 -17.92
N LYS A 48 19.23 18.54 -17.07
CA LYS A 48 20.29 18.79 -16.10
C LYS A 48 21.48 17.90 -16.43
N ASN A 49 22.50 18.49 -17.05
CA ASN A 49 23.74 17.80 -17.44
C ASN A 49 23.50 16.61 -18.38
N GLY A 50 22.58 16.73 -19.34
CA GLY A 50 22.24 15.68 -20.29
C GLY A 50 21.24 14.65 -19.75
N ILE A 51 20.71 14.88 -18.54
CA ILE A 51 19.70 14.02 -17.91
C ILE A 51 18.37 14.78 -17.88
N HIS A 52 17.38 14.25 -18.60
CA HIS A 52 16.02 14.78 -18.59
C HIS A 52 15.30 14.42 -17.29
N MET A 53 14.80 15.43 -16.58
CA MET A 53 14.11 15.31 -15.30
C MET A 53 12.77 16.05 -15.30
N CYS A 54 11.77 15.50 -14.62
CA CYS A 54 10.49 16.16 -14.41
C CYS A 54 10.48 16.91 -13.08
N GLU A 55 10.28 18.22 -13.13
CA GLU A 55 10.12 19.07 -11.94
C GLU A 55 8.78 19.79 -11.98
N CYS A 56 8.14 19.99 -10.83
CA CYS A 56 6.89 20.75 -10.77
C CYS A 56 7.07 22.15 -11.35
N SER A 57 6.12 22.57 -12.19
CA SER A 57 6.24 23.77 -13.03
C SER A 57 6.15 25.07 -12.21
N ASP A 58 5.28 25.09 -11.20
CA ASP A 58 5.11 26.18 -10.25
C ASP A 58 5.93 25.93 -8.97
N GLY A 59 6.69 26.94 -8.52
CA GLY A 59 7.48 26.89 -7.29
C GLY A 59 6.65 26.70 -6.01
N ARG A 60 5.33 26.95 -6.05
CA ARG A 60 4.38 26.67 -4.96
C ARG A 60 4.00 25.20 -4.86
N LEU A 61 4.27 24.42 -5.91
CA LEU A 61 4.05 22.98 -5.92
C LEU A 61 5.32 22.22 -5.49
N TYR A 62 5.12 21.00 -5.02
CA TYR A 62 6.18 20.04 -4.73
C TYR A 62 5.68 18.62 -5.01
N GLY A 63 6.61 17.69 -5.15
CA GLY A 63 6.28 16.28 -5.36
C GLY A 63 7.23 15.61 -6.32
N ASN A 64 6.74 14.57 -6.98
CA ASN A 64 7.44 13.89 -8.05
C ASN A 64 6.77 14.25 -9.37
N GLY A 65 7.43 15.02 -10.23
CA GLY A 65 6.90 15.44 -11.53
C GLY A 65 6.58 14.31 -12.51
N LYS A 66 6.88 13.05 -12.17
CA LYS A 66 6.43 11.85 -12.90
C LYS A 66 5.17 11.21 -12.32
N LEU A 67 4.72 11.59 -11.12
CA LEU A 67 3.57 11.01 -10.42
C LEU A 67 2.52 12.07 -10.09
N GLN A 68 2.89 13.08 -9.30
CA GLN A 68 2.01 14.19 -8.99
C GLN A 68 2.77 15.43 -8.46
N CYS A 69 2.21 16.62 -8.69
CA CYS A 69 2.66 17.89 -8.12
C CYS A 69 1.55 18.51 -7.25
N LEU A 70 1.81 18.68 -5.96
CA LEU A 70 0.83 19.15 -4.97
C LEU A 70 1.26 20.45 -4.29
N PRO A 71 0.34 21.27 -3.76
CA PRO A 71 0.67 22.49 -3.02
C PRO A 71 1.55 22.24 -1.79
N ARG A 72 2.64 23.01 -1.61
CA ARG A 72 3.63 22.90 -0.50
C ARG A 72 3.09 22.93 0.93
N GLY A 73 1.83 23.32 1.13
CA GLY A 73 1.19 23.36 2.44
C GLY A 73 0.44 22.08 2.80
N ASP A 74 0.18 21.21 1.84
CA ASP A 74 -0.65 20.03 2.07
C ASP A 74 0.13 18.89 2.73
N HIS A 75 -0.60 18.09 3.49
CA HIS A 75 -0.05 16.91 4.15
C HIS A 75 -0.14 15.72 3.20
N THR A 76 0.99 15.07 2.94
CA THR A 76 1.05 13.99 1.94
C THR A 76 1.82 12.78 2.44
N VAL A 77 1.32 11.59 2.09
CA VAL A 77 2.07 10.34 2.12
C VAL A 77 2.27 9.87 0.68
N TRP A 78 3.52 9.61 0.30
CA TRP A 78 3.87 9.11 -1.03
C TRP A 78 4.29 7.66 -0.93
N ILE A 79 3.85 6.79 -1.83
CA ILE A 79 4.34 5.42 -1.99
C ILE A 79 4.81 5.30 -3.43
N GLN A 80 6.11 5.20 -3.68
CA GLN A 80 6.66 5.23 -5.04
C GLN A 80 8.06 4.59 -5.09
N LYS A 81 8.46 4.07 -6.26
CA LYS A 81 9.82 3.53 -6.54
C LYS A 81 10.25 2.41 -5.57
N ASP A 82 10.04 1.15 -5.95
CA ASP A 82 10.47 -0.05 -5.20
C ASP A 82 10.03 -0.16 -3.72
N PRO A 83 8.70 -0.12 -3.50
CA PRO A 83 8.11 1.14 -3.10
C PRO A 83 8.74 1.67 -1.81
N HIS A 84 9.26 2.88 -1.92
CA HIS A 84 9.55 3.72 -0.77
C HIS A 84 8.33 4.55 -0.40
N LEU A 85 7.97 4.51 0.88
CA LEU A 85 7.06 5.45 1.48
C LEU A 85 7.82 6.73 1.84
N LYS A 86 7.29 7.90 1.48
CA LYS A 86 7.65 9.19 2.10
C LYS A 86 6.50 9.63 3.00
N ASN A 87 6.76 9.65 4.29
CA ASN A 87 5.73 9.80 5.33
C ASN A 87 5.40 11.28 5.59
N PHE A 88 4.48 11.59 6.51
CA PHE A 88 4.12 12.99 6.81
C PHE A 88 5.28 13.77 7.46
N HIS A 89 6.23 13.05 8.07
CA HIS A 89 7.52 13.56 8.56
C HIS A 89 8.59 13.76 7.48
N HIS A 90 8.27 13.47 6.22
CA HIS A 90 9.20 13.48 5.09
C HIS A 90 10.34 12.44 5.17
N GLU A 91 10.22 11.45 6.04
CA GLU A 91 11.15 10.33 6.09
C GLU A 91 10.83 9.28 5.02
N PHE A 92 11.88 8.63 4.52
CA PHE A 92 11.76 7.51 3.60
C PHE A 92 11.78 6.18 4.36
N ALA A 93 10.85 5.29 4.04
CA ALA A 93 10.77 3.92 4.54
C ALA A 93 10.59 2.95 3.36
N SER A 94 11.27 1.80 3.36
CA SER A 94 11.10 0.79 2.32
C SER A 94 9.98 -0.17 2.71
N LEU A 95 9.04 -0.42 1.80
CA LEU A 95 7.87 -1.25 2.07
C LEU A 95 8.07 -2.66 1.46
N LEU A 96 9.05 -3.39 1.98
CA LEU A 96 9.50 -4.66 1.41
C LEU A 96 8.73 -5.84 2.01
N THR A 97 7.44 -5.93 1.70
CA THR A 97 6.59 -7.06 2.11
C THR A 97 5.60 -7.40 1.01
N PRO A 98 5.36 -8.69 0.71
CA PRO A 98 4.31 -9.11 -0.20
C PRO A 98 2.92 -9.14 0.47
N CYS A 99 2.86 -8.93 1.79
CA CYS A 99 1.61 -8.96 2.55
C CYS A 99 0.96 -7.57 2.61
N PRO A 100 -0.38 -7.50 2.68
CA PRO A 100 -1.09 -6.24 2.90
C PRO A 100 -0.67 -5.60 4.23
N TYR A 101 -0.56 -4.27 4.24
CA TYR A 101 -0.19 -3.50 5.42
C TYR A 101 -1.01 -2.22 5.51
N ARG A 102 -1.26 -1.77 6.73
CA ARG A 102 -1.87 -0.47 6.99
C ARG A 102 -0.87 0.67 6.81
N VAL A 103 -1.26 1.67 6.03
CA VAL A 103 -0.48 2.88 5.79
C VAL A 103 -0.81 3.93 6.84
N LEU A 104 -2.10 4.13 7.10
CA LEU A 104 -2.65 5.09 8.06
C LEU A 104 -4.07 4.74 8.48
N ASN A 105 -4.46 5.24 9.65
CA ASN A 105 -5.83 5.23 10.17
C ASN A 105 -6.10 6.60 10.83
N LEU A 106 -6.97 7.40 10.23
CA LEU A 106 -7.21 8.80 10.61
C LEU A 106 -8.62 8.99 11.13
N LEU A 107 -8.75 9.56 12.33
CA LEU A 107 -10.03 10.05 12.84
C LEU A 107 -10.17 11.54 12.52
N PHE A 108 -11.25 11.89 11.83
CA PHE A 108 -11.68 13.25 11.56
C PHE A 108 -12.93 13.59 12.39
N GLU A 109 -12.96 14.81 12.92
CA GLU A 109 -14.11 15.38 13.63
C GLU A 109 -14.51 16.71 12.94
N PRO A 110 -15.17 16.64 11.76
CA PRO A 110 -15.47 17.82 10.96
C PRO A 110 -16.54 18.71 11.60
N GLU A 111 -17.47 18.12 12.35
CA GLU A 111 -18.65 18.76 12.94
C GLU A 111 -18.95 18.16 14.32
N VAL A 112 -19.74 18.89 15.13
CA VAL A 112 -20.27 18.35 16.40
C VAL A 112 -21.14 17.14 16.07
N ASP A 113 -20.84 15.99 16.67
CA ASP A 113 -21.51 14.69 16.46
C ASP A 113 -21.19 13.97 15.13
N THR A 114 -20.19 14.42 14.38
CA THR A 114 -19.68 13.68 13.22
C THR A 114 -18.28 13.16 13.48
N ARG A 115 -18.10 11.85 13.30
CA ARG A 115 -16.78 11.19 13.35
C ARG A 115 -16.56 10.44 12.05
N VAL A 116 -15.42 10.66 11.40
CA VAL A 116 -15.06 9.93 10.18
C VAL A 116 -13.72 9.26 10.36
N ILE A 117 -13.68 7.94 10.24
CA ILE A 117 -12.46 7.13 10.26
C ILE A 117 -12.09 6.83 8.82
N VAL A 118 -10.85 7.16 8.43
CA VAL A 118 -10.29 6.87 7.10
C VAL A 118 -9.08 5.98 7.25
N GLU A 119 -9.11 4.81 6.62
CA GLU A 119 -8.04 3.82 6.67
C GLU A 119 -7.52 3.55 5.27
N LEU A 120 -6.20 3.58 5.11
CA LEU A 120 -5.54 3.27 3.84
C LEU A 120 -4.64 2.06 4.04
N HIS A 121 -4.83 1.04 3.22
CA HIS A 121 -3.98 -0.15 3.16
C HIS A 121 -3.30 -0.23 1.80
N GLY A 122 -2.07 -0.75 1.79
CA GLY A 122 -1.34 -1.05 0.58
C GLY A 122 -0.93 -2.52 0.53
N GLN A 123 -0.77 -3.04 -0.68
CA GLN A 123 -0.15 -4.33 -0.92
C GLN A 123 0.87 -4.19 -2.04
N ASN A 124 2.08 -4.68 -1.77
CA ASN A 124 3.15 -4.70 -2.75
C ASN A 124 3.30 -6.10 -3.32
N THR A 125 3.70 -6.18 -4.57
CA THR A 125 4.07 -7.44 -5.23
C THR A 125 5.54 -7.36 -5.62
N LEU A 126 6.27 -8.45 -5.42
CA LEU A 126 7.64 -8.60 -5.93
C LEU A 126 7.59 -8.85 -7.43
N TYR A 127 8.42 -8.15 -8.20
CA TYR A 127 8.57 -8.28 -9.65
C TYR A 127 9.98 -8.77 -10.00
N LYS A 128 10.15 -9.15 -11.27
CA LYS A 128 11.45 -9.58 -11.82
C LYS A 128 12.54 -8.54 -11.56
N GLY A 129 13.72 -9.01 -11.20
CA GLY A 129 14.85 -8.15 -10.82
C GLY A 129 14.86 -7.79 -9.32
N GLY A 130 13.92 -8.32 -8.54
CA GLY A 130 13.92 -8.16 -7.08
C GLY A 130 13.33 -6.84 -6.59
N HIS A 131 12.42 -6.25 -7.37
CA HIS A 131 11.78 -4.97 -7.08
C HIS A 131 10.32 -5.15 -6.67
N TYR A 132 9.90 -4.54 -5.58
CA TYR A 132 8.52 -4.50 -5.14
C TYR A 132 7.77 -3.31 -5.77
N PHE A 133 6.51 -3.48 -6.12
CA PHE A 133 5.67 -2.37 -6.55
C PHE A 133 4.31 -2.43 -5.87
N LEU A 134 3.74 -1.27 -5.57
CA LEU A 134 2.39 -1.14 -5.05
C LEU A 134 1.40 -1.55 -6.14
N THR A 135 0.73 -2.69 -5.95
CA THR A 135 -0.21 -3.25 -6.93
C THR A 135 -1.66 -3.06 -6.54
N LYS A 136 -1.93 -2.98 -5.23
CA LYS A 136 -3.29 -2.83 -4.69
C LYS A 136 -3.32 -1.83 -3.55
N LEU A 137 -4.43 -1.10 -3.48
CA LEU A 137 -4.78 -0.22 -2.37
C LEU A 137 -6.18 -0.55 -1.88
N ILE A 138 -6.42 -0.41 -0.58
CA ILE A 138 -7.78 -0.41 -0.03
C ILE A 138 -7.98 0.86 0.79
N LEU A 139 -9.00 1.63 0.44
CA LEU A 139 -9.45 2.79 1.20
C LEU A 139 -10.79 2.46 1.85
N SER A 140 -10.84 2.57 3.17
CA SER A 140 -12.04 2.41 3.98
C SER A 140 -12.40 3.77 4.57
N THR A 141 -13.68 4.13 4.49
CA THR A 141 -14.23 5.29 5.18
C THR A 141 -15.41 4.84 6.02
N THR A 142 -15.35 5.10 7.32
CA THR A 142 -16.41 4.82 8.27
C THR A 142 -16.88 6.12 8.90
N VAL A 143 -18.14 6.48 8.69
CA VAL A 143 -18.74 7.72 9.17
C VAL A 143 -19.77 7.39 10.24
N TYR A 144 -19.67 8.07 11.37
CA TYR A 144 -20.69 8.12 12.41
C TYR A 144 -21.29 9.52 12.43
N LEU A 145 -22.62 9.60 12.32
CA LEU A 145 -23.40 10.82 12.40
C LEU A 145 -24.49 10.62 13.44
N GLY A 146 -24.26 11.10 14.67
CA GLY A 146 -25.07 10.70 15.82
C GLY A 146 -24.99 9.18 16.03
N ASN A 147 -26.14 8.50 15.96
CA ASN A 147 -26.23 7.04 16.11
C ASN A 147 -26.30 6.30 14.77
N ASP A 148 -26.23 7.01 13.63
CA ASP A 148 -26.19 6.40 12.30
C ASP A 148 -24.74 6.15 11.87
N MET A 149 -24.52 5.04 11.19
CA MET A 149 -23.22 4.63 10.67
C MET A 149 -23.28 4.36 9.16
N MET A 150 -22.27 4.84 8.43
CA MET A 150 -22.02 4.47 7.04
C MET A 150 -20.59 3.94 6.94
N LYS A 151 -20.40 2.79 6.28
CA LYS A 151 -19.06 2.29 5.94
C LYS A 151 -18.99 2.06 4.44
N GLN A 152 -17.94 2.58 3.82
CA GLN A 152 -17.63 2.35 2.42
C GLN A 152 -16.20 1.84 2.34
N VAL A 153 -16.00 0.72 1.65
CA VAL A 153 -14.68 0.14 1.43
C VAL A 153 -14.48 -0.03 -0.06
N MET A 154 -13.40 0.52 -0.59
CA MET A 154 -13.01 0.39 -1.98
C MET A 154 -11.63 -0.22 -2.09
N GLU A 155 -11.53 -1.28 -2.90
CA GLU A 155 -10.27 -1.84 -3.36
C GLU A 155 -9.92 -1.28 -4.74
N PHE A 156 -8.68 -0.89 -4.93
CA PHE A 156 -8.14 -0.35 -6.17
C PHE A 156 -6.99 -1.21 -6.67
N GLU A 157 -7.12 -1.65 -7.92
CA GLU A 157 -6.11 -2.39 -8.67
C GLU A 157 -5.96 -1.75 -10.06
N GLY A 158 -4.93 -2.14 -10.79
CA GLY A 158 -4.85 -1.80 -12.19
C GLY A 158 -3.68 -2.45 -12.89
N ASP A 159 -3.62 -2.24 -14.19
CA ASP A 159 -2.56 -2.73 -15.06
C ASP A 159 -2.32 -1.76 -16.21
N ILE A 160 -1.14 -1.89 -16.83
CA ILE A 160 -0.73 -1.11 -17.99
C ILE A 160 -0.70 -2.04 -19.19
N HIS A 161 -1.55 -1.78 -20.17
CA HIS A 161 -1.53 -2.44 -21.46
C HIS A 161 -0.75 -1.57 -22.44
N THR A 162 0.47 -1.98 -22.76
CA THR A 162 1.28 -1.29 -23.76
C THR A 162 0.83 -1.65 -25.17
N ASP A 163 0.50 -0.64 -25.96
CA ASP A 163 0.66 -0.76 -27.41
C ASP A 163 2.11 -0.37 -27.73
N ILE A 164 2.97 -1.40 -27.73
CA ILE A 164 4.44 -1.31 -27.86
C ILE A 164 4.87 -0.45 -29.07
N ASN A 165 4.01 -0.31 -30.07
CA ASN A 165 4.32 0.39 -31.32
C ASN A 165 3.87 1.86 -31.35
N SER A 166 2.97 2.31 -30.48
CA SER A 166 2.38 3.67 -30.57
C SER A 166 2.96 4.69 -29.59
N GLY A 167 3.71 4.25 -28.58
CA GLY A 167 4.19 5.13 -27.51
C GLY A 167 3.08 5.64 -26.60
N ASN A 168 1.87 5.08 -26.72
CA ASN A 168 0.74 5.32 -25.82
C ASN A 168 0.64 4.19 -24.79
N TYR A 169 0.42 4.57 -23.54
CA TYR A 169 0.18 3.62 -22.46
C TYR A 169 -1.32 3.61 -22.15
N ASN A 170 -1.96 2.45 -22.29
CA ASN A 170 -3.36 2.28 -21.88
C ASN A 170 -3.38 1.72 -20.47
N TYR A 171 -4.23 2.28 -19.63
CA TYR A 171 -4.38 1.85 -18.24
C TYR A 171 -5.77 1.28 -18.04
N THR A 172 -5.83 0.14 -17.37
CA THR A 172 -7.06 -0.37 -16.80
C THR A 172 -6.97 -0.19 -15.30
N PHE A 173 -7.91 0.55 -14.74
CA PHE A 173 -8.10 0.69 -13.30
C PHE A 173 -9.37 -0.03 -12.90
N ILE A 174 -9.31 -0.74 -11.80
CA ILE A 174 -10.44 -1.47 -11.24
C ILE A 174 -10.65 -0.94 -9.83
N ALA A 175 -11.84 -0.41 -9.57
CA ALA A 175 -12.28 -0.04 -8.24
C ALA A 175 -13.46 -0.95 -7.84
N LYS A 176 -13.29 -1.76 -6.80
CA LYS A 176 -14.31 -2.70 -6.31
C LYS A 176 -14.83 -2.21 -4.97
N SER A 177 -16.14 -2.00 -4.87
CA SER A 177 -16.78 -1.92 -3.57
C SER A 177 -16.72 -3.31 -2.93
N LEU A 178 -16.15 -3.40 -1.73
CA LEU A 178 -16.11 -4.66 -0.98
C LEU A 178 -17.37 -4.80 -0.13
N ASP A 179 -17.85 -6.02 0.06
CA ASP A 179 -19.03 -6.29 0.91
C ASP A 179 -18.76 -5.81 2.34
N THR A 180 -19.55 -4.83 2.78
CA THR A 180 -19.44 -4.25 4.13
C THR A 180 -20.46 -4.88 5.07
N THR A 181 -20.39 -6.19 5.28
CA THR A 181 -21.03 -6.78 6.47
C THR A 181 -20.08 -6.56 7.65
N LEU A 182 -20.36 -5.56 8.46
CA LEU A 182 -19.70 -5.41 9.76
C LEU A 182 -20.19 -6.54 10.68
N LEU A 183 -19.27 -7.43 11.06
CA LEU A 183 -19.52 -8.40 12.11
C LEU A 183 -19.50 -7.65 13.45
N GLY A 184 -20.69 -7.37 13.99
CA GLY A 184 -20.86 -6.63 15.24
C GLY A 184 -20.89 -5.12 15.03
N LEU A 185 -22.07 -4.52 15.23
CA LEU A 185 -22.19 -3.07 15.30
C LEU A 185 -21.74 -2.58 16.68
N PRO A 186 -21.02 -1.45 16.78
CA PRO A 186 -20.78 -0.83 18.07
C PRO A 186 -22.09 -0.56 18.81
N GLU A 187 -22.10 -0.71 20.14
CA GLU A 187 -23.34 -0.61 20.96
C GLU A 187 -24.08 0.73 20.81
N PHE A 188 -23.39 1.79 20.38
CA PHE A 188 -23.96 3.13 20.17
C PHE A 188 -24.51 3.37 18.76
N VAL A 189 -24.41 2.39 17.86
CA VAL A 189 -24.93 2.49 16.48
C VAL A 189 -26.32 1.90 16.41
N ASP A 190 -27.31 2.75 16.16
CA ASP A 190 -28.72 2.35 16.00
C ASP A 190 -28.97 1.76 14.60
N LYS A 191 -28.28 2.28 13.58
CA LYS A 191 -28.56 1.94 12.18
C LYS A 191 -27.34 2.07 11.27
N VAL A 192 -27.17 1.09 10.38
CA VAL A 192 -26.28 1.21 9.21
C VAL A 192 -27.08 1.77 8.04
N VAL A 193 -26.54 2.81 7.41
CA VAL A 193 -27.15 3.48 6.25
C VAL A 193 -26.31 3.31 4.99
N SER A 194 -26.96 3.46 3.84
CA SER A 194 -26.30 3.39 2.53
C SER A 194 -25.36 4.58 2.32
N SER A 195 -24.31 4.37 1.53
CA SER A 195 -23.45 5.45 1.01
C SER A 195 -24.20 6.47 0.16
N ASP A 196 -25.40 6.15 -0.36
CA ASP A 196 -26.22 7.08 -1.14
C ASP A 196 -27.07 8.02 -0.26
N ASP A 197 -27.03 7.89 1.06
CA ASP A 197 -27.74 8.79 1.96
C ASP A 197 -27.16 10.21 1.86
N SER A 198 -28.02 11.17 1.50
CA SER A 198 -27.65 12.57 1.27
C SER A 198 -26.92 13.24 2.44
N ARG A 199 -27.10 12.75 3.68
CA ARG A 199 -26.42 13.28 4.87
C ARG A 199 -24.92 12.93 4.88
N PHE A 200 -24.53 11.87 4.17
CA PHE A 200 -23.17 11.33 4.16
C PHE A 200 -22.40 11.73 2.90
N VAL A 201 -23.02 12.42 1.94
CA VAL A 201 -22.44 12.74 0.61
C VAL A 201 -21.09 13.46 0.67
N ASN A 202 -20.85 14.26 1.72
CA ASN A 202 -19.56 14.95 1.88
C ASN A 202 -18.43 14.02 2.33
N TYR A 203 -18.77 12.83 2.82
CA TYR A 203 -17.84 11.87 3.42
C TYR A 203 -17.76 10.56 2.64
N THR A 204 -18.45 10.46 1.50
CA THR A 204 -18.35 9.32 0.59
C THR A 204 -17.15 9.48 -0.35
N MET A 205 -16.60 8.35 -0.79
CA MET A 205 -15.56 8.28 -1.79
C MET A 205 -16.15 8.47 -3.18
N ILE A 206 -15.60 9.43 -3.91
CA ILE A 206 -15.86 9.65 -5.34
C ILE A 206 -14.64 9.15 -6.11
N VAL A 207 -14.87 8.22 -7.05
CA VAL A 207 -13.81 7.66 -7.90
C VAL A 207 -13.90 8.29 -9.28
N ASP A 208 -12.77 8.82 -9.75
CA ASP A 208 -12.62 9.44 -11.07
C ASP A 208 -11.25 9.07 -11.67
N LYS A 209 -11.00 9.50 -12.91
CA LYS A 209 -9.75 9.28 -13.63
C LYS A 209 -9.18 10.58 -14.19
N ASP A 210 -7.87 10.75 -14.08
CA ASP A 210 -7.11 11.74 -14.83
C ASP A 210 -6.64 11.10 -16.13
N GLU A 211 -7.40 11.32 -17.22
CA GLU A 211 -7.09 10.76 -18.54
C GLU A 211 -5.79 11.31 -19.14
N VAL A 212 -5.34 12.49 -18.70
CA VAL A 212 -4.13 13.13 -19.26
C VAL A 212 -2.88 12.55 -18.61
N ASN A 213 -2.90 12.43 -17.29
CA ASN A 213 -1.78 11.91 -16.50
C ASN A 213 -1.85 10.39 -16.26
N ASN A 214 -2.92 9.72 -16.71
CA ASN A 214 -3.20 8.31 -16.47
C ASN A 214 -3.10 7.96 -14.97
N LEU A 215 -3.98 8.57 -14.17
CA LEU A 215 -4.10 8.34 -12.73
C LEU A 215 -5.55 7.97 -12.40
N LEU A 216 -5.71 7.04 -11.47
CA LEU A 216 -6.95 6.92 -10.71
C LEU A 216 -6.95 8.00 -9.62
N VAL A 217 -8.08 8.68 -9.45
CA VAL A 217 -8.25 9.72 -8.44
C VAL A 217 -9.43 9.36 -7.57
N VAL A 218 -9.22 9.32 -6.25
CA VAL A 218 -10.30 9.14 -5.27
C VAL A 218 -10.35 10.38 -4.40
N GLU A 219 -11.55 10.92 -4.20
CA GLU A 219 -11.76 12.14 -3.41
C GLU A 219 -12.80 11.91 -2.31
N ILE A 220 -12.53 12.45 -1.11
CA ILE A 220 -13.51 12.60 -0.02
C ILE A 220 -13.62 14.09 0.28
N VAL A 221 -14.62 14.73 -0.34
CA VAL A 221 -14.71 16.20 -0.49
C VAL A 221 -14.74 16.93 0.86
N GLY A 222 -15.57 16.45 1.79
CA GLY A 222 -15.76 17.05 3.11
C GLY A 222 -14.48 17.09 3.94
N LEU A 223 -13.63 16.08 3.78
CA LEU A 223 -12.35 15.94 4.47
C LEU A 223 -11.17 16.55 3.70
N GLY A 224 -11.39 16.98 2.44
CA GLY A 224 -10.33 17.46 1.54
C GLY A 224 -9.24 16.43 1.30
N ILE A 225 -9.61 15.15 1.23
CA ILE A 225 -8.70 14.05 0.92
C ILE A 225 -8.70 13.80 -0.58
N LYS A 226 -7.52 13.62 -1.16
CA LYS A 226 -7.33 13.04 -2.49
C LYS A 226 -6.32 11.91 -2.44
N LEU A 227 -6.65 10.78 -3.06
CA LEU A 227 -5.74 9.67 -3.30
C LEU A 227 -5.50 9.56 -4.80
N PHE A 228 -4.24 9.64 -5.21
CA PHE A 228 -3.80 9.40 -6.59
C PHE A 228 -3.16 8.03 -6.65
N PHE A 229 -3.49 7.23 -7.67
CA PHE A 229 -2.92 5.89 -7.85
C PHE A 229 -2.53 5.63 -9.31
N ARG A 230 -1.36 5.03 -9.50
CA ARG A 230 -0.89 4.50 -10.78
C ARG A 230 -0.34 3.07 -10.59
N PRO A 231 -0.89 2.06 -11.28
CA PRO A 231 -0.40 0.70 -11.19
C PRO A 231 0.96 0.54 -11.89
N PRO A 232 1.73 -0.51 -11.54
CA PRO A 232 2.90 -0.95 -12.30
C PRO A 232 2.49 -1.66 -13.61
N CYS A 233 3.41 -1.78 -14.57
CA CYS A 233 3.21 -2.62 -15.75
C CYS A 233 3.57 -4.07 -15.41
N THR A 234 2.66 -5.00 -15.68
CA THR A 234 2.87 -6.42 -15.34
C THR A 234 3.85 -7.17 -16.25
N ASP A 235 4.04 -6.68 -17.48
CA ASP A 235 4.77 -7.40 -18.53
C ASP A 235 6.27 -7.07 -18.63
N GLU A 236 6.74 -5.98 -18.02
CA GLU A 236 8.14 -5.54 -18.16
C GLU A 236 9.04 -5.93 -16.98
N LEU A 237 10.33 -6.13 -17.29
CA LEU A 237 11.41 -6.00 -16.32
C LEU A 237 11.43 -4.52 -15.87
N LEU A 238 10.64 -4.18 -14.87
CA LEU A 238 10.52 -2.82 -14.36
C LEU A 238 11.84 -2.39 -13.71
N ASN A 239 12.77 -1.89 -14.52
CA ASN A 239 13.91 -1.16 -14.00
C ASN A 239 13.41 0.22 -13.56
N ASN A 240 13.40 0.45 -12.24
CA ASN A 240 12.92 1.69 -11.62
C ASN A 240 13.52 2.98 -12.22
N MET A 241 14.69 2.92 -12.87
CA MET A 241 15.32 4.08 -13.50
C MET A 241 14.80 4.40 -14.90
N GLU A 242 14.19 3.45 -15.58
CA GLU A 242 13.83 3.55 -17.01
C GLU A 242 12.33 3.72 -17.23
N LEU A 243 11.52 3.70 -16.17
CA LEU A 243 10.09 3.84 -16.30
C LEU A 243 9.70 5.24 -16.81
N PRO A 244 8.85 5.31 -17.86
CA PRO A 244 8.34 6.56 -18.41
C PRO A 244 7.56 7.36 -17.39
N MET A 245 6.78 6.67 -16.58
CA MET A 245 6.05 7.19 -15.45
C MET A 245 6.33 6.33 -14.22
N VAL A 246 6.19 6.91 -13.03
CA VAL A 246 6.45 6.19 -11.78
C VAL A 246 5.14 5.57 -11.29
N PRO A 247 5.07 4.24 -11.09
CA PRO A 247 3.94 3.61 -10.39
C PRO A 247 3.99 3.94 -8.90
N GLY A 248 2.82 3.94 -8.27
CA GLY A 248 2.69 4.28 -6.86
C GLY A 248 1.41 5.02 -6.53
N ALA A 249 1.39 5.61 -5.34
CA ALA A 249 0.25 6.35 -4.83
C ALA A 249 0.65 7.59 -4.05
N VAL A 250 -0.27 8.54 -3.99
CA VAL A 250 -0.13 9.76 -3.18
C VAL A 250 -1.43 10.00 -2.43
N PHE A 251 -1.38 9.87 -1.11
CA PHE A 251 -2.47 10.27 -0.24
C PHE A 251 -2.24 11.72 0.21
N ASN A 252 -3.20 12.60 -0.03
CA ASN A 252 -3.11 14.04 0.20
C ASN A 252 -4.28 14.51 1.05
N ILE A 253 -3.99 15.35 2.05
CA ILE A 253 -4.98 16.11 2.81
C ILE A 253 -4.67 17.59 2.62
N LYS A 254 -5.67 18.35 2.16
CA LYS A 254 -5.56 19.80 2.02
C LYS A 254 -5.23 20.46 3.36
N ARG A 255 -4.29 21.41 3.34
CA ARG A 255 -3.80 22.10 4.54
C ARG A 255 -4.91 22.63 5.45
N GLU A 256 -5.92 23.27 4.88
CA GLU A 256 -7.02 23.89 5.62
C GLU A 256 -7.96 22.88 6.31
N LYS A 257 -7.89 21.61 5.92
CA LYS A 257 -8.68 20.51 6.47
C LYS A 257 -7.92 19.71 7.54
N TRP A 258 -6.60 19.84 7.63
CA TRP A 258 -5.79 19.12 8.62
C TRP A 258 -6.24 19.33 10.06
N LYS A 259 -6.77 20.52 10.39
CA LYS A 259 -7.30 20.85 11.71
C LYS A 259 -8.47 19.96 12.17
N MET A 260 -9.11 19.24 11.25
CA MET A 260 -10.19 18.31 11.56
C MET A 260 -9.67 16.95 12.05
N VAL A 261 -8.38 16.65 11.85
CA VAL A 261 -7.78 15.39 12.27
C VAL A 261 -7.59 15.40 13.78
N ASN A 262 -8.24 14.45 14.46
CA ASN A 262 -8.03 14.20 15.87
C ASN A 262 -6.77 13.36 16.05
N LEU A 263 -5.65 14.04 16.30
CA LEU A 263 -4.33 13.42 16.45
C LEU A 263 -4.22 12.46 17.64
N ASN A 264 -5.08 12.59 18.66
CA ASN A 264 -5.02 11.74 19.85
C ASN A 264 -5.62 10.35 19.62
N HIS A 265 -6.48 10.19 18.61
CA HIS A 265 -7.17 8.94 18.30
C HIS A 265 -6.84 8.39 16.92
N SER A 266 -6.03 9.12 16.14
CA SER A 266 -5.54 8.66 14.85
C SER A 266 -4.27 7.83 15.06
N GLU A 267 -4.11 6.78 14.26
CA GLU A 267 -2.96 5.89 14.28
C GLU A 267 -2.12 6.11 13.01
N PHE A 268 -0.88 6.57 13.20
CA PHE A 268 0.05 6.92 12.13
C PHE A 268 1.30 6.04 12.21
N GLU A 269 1.12 4.75 11.95
CA GLU A 269 2.16 3.73 12.12
C GLU A 269 3.37 4.02 11.23
N ILE A 270 3.26 3.72 9.94
CA ILE A 270 4.34 3.93 8.98
C ILE A 270 4.28 5.36 8.43
N ALA A 271 3.10 5.98 8.42
CA ALA A 271 2.90 7.36 8.01
C ALA A 271 3.51 8.41 8.96
N SER A 272 3.71 8.07 10.24
CA SER A 272 4.29 8.90 11.34
C SER A 272 3.69 10.32 11.50
N PHE A 273 3.52 10.78 12.74
CA PHE A 273 2.99 12.12 13.03
C PHE A 273 3.99 13.23 12.73
N PRO A 274 3.70 14.33 12.02
CA PRO A 274 4.64 15.46 11.85
C PRO A 274 5.24 16.07 13.13
N LEU A 275 4.61 15.83 14.28
CA LEU A 275 5.00 16.35 15.60
C LEU A 275 5.40 15.23 16.58
N GLY A 276 5.32 13.96 16.18
CA GLY A 276 5.67 12.81 17.01
C GLY A 276 7.14 12.40 16.87
N PRO A 277 7.55 11.26 17.45
CA PRO A 277 8.86 10.70 17.17
C PRO A 277 8.94 10.19 15.73
N SER A 278 10.09 10.39 15.11
CA SER A 278 10.37 9.87 13.77
C SER A 278 10.52 8.34 13.80
N LEU A 279 10.40 7.67 12.64
CA LEU A 279 10.66 6.23 12.52
C LEU A 279 12.09 5.90 12.93
N LYS A 280 13.04 6.80 12.67
CA LYS A 280 14.43 6.66 13.09
C LYS A 280 14.57 6.74 14.61
N ASP A 281 13.89 7.67 15.26
CA ASP A 281 13.98 7.84 16.72
C ASP A 281 13.41 6.61 17.42
N LYS A 282 12.26 6.10 16.96
CA LYS A 282 11.68 4.85 17.49
C LYS A 282 12.56 3.62 17.26
N ALA A 283 13.14 3.48 16.07
CA ALA A 283 14.09 2.40 15.84
C ALA A 283 15.32 2.49 16.77
N THR A 284 15.78 3.71 17.06
CA THR A 284 16.90 3.95 17.98
C THR A 284 16.54 3.63 19.43
N GLU A 285 15.36 4.04 19.89
CA GLU A 285 14.81 3.71 21.22
C GLU A 285 14.77 2.19 21.45
N LEU A 286 14.40 1.43 20.42
CA LEU A 286 14.30 -0.03 20.43
C LEU A 286 15.61 -0.76 20.09
N ASN A 287 16.73 -0.04 19.94
CA ASN A 287 18.04 -0.59 19.58
C ASN A 287 18.05 -1.47 18.31
N VAL A 288 17.28 -1.08 17.29
CA VAL A 288 17.20 -1.74 15.99
C VAL A 288 17.48 -0.79 14.83
N SER A 289 17.81 -1.34 13.67
CA SER A 289 17.91 -0.52 12.45
C SER A 289 16.52 -0.08 11.99
N LYS A 290 16.41 1.14 11.42
CA LYS A 290 15.15 1.65 10.85
C LYS A 290 14.44 0.65 9.90
N PRO A 291 15.12 -0.05 8.97
CA PRO A 291 14.46 -1.04 8.12
C PRO A 291 13.79 -2.20 8.89
N VAL A 292 14.41 -2.66 9.99
CA VAL A 292 13.82 -3.71 10.85
C VAL A 292 12.58 -3.17 11.56
N TYR A 293 12.62 -1.94 12.08
CA TYR A 293 11.46 -1.31 12.70
C TYR A 293 10.31 -1.06 11.71
N VAL A 294 10.62 -0.67 10.47
CA VAL A 294 9.60 -0.55 9.42
C VAL A 294 8.98 -1.92 9.12
N GLN A 295 9.78 -2.99 9.03
CA GLN A 295 9.26 -4.34 8.84
C GLN A 295 8.37 -4.80 10.00
N TYR A 296 8.73 -4.43 11.22
CA TYR A 296 7.91 -4.66 12.41
C TYR A 296 6.52 -4.02 12.25
N LEU A 297 6.47 -2.73 11.88
CA LEU A 297 5.20 -2.03 11.64
C LEU A 297 4.42 -2.62 10.45
N LEU A 298 5.09 -3.14 9.42
CA LEU A 298 4.40 -3.77 8.29
C LEU A 298 3.67 -5.06 8.69
N LEU A 299 4.22 -5.82 9.64
CA LEU A 299 3.64 -7.08 10.11
C LEU A 299 2.69 -6.89 11.28
N SER A 300 3.00 -6.02 12.24
CA SER A 300 2.11 -5.74 13.37
C SER A 300 0.75 -5.21 12.92
N ASN A 301 0.72 -4.58 11.74
CA ASN A 301 -0.44 -3.90 11.18
C ASN A 301 -0.90 -4.54 9.87
N SER A 302 -0.49 -5.79 9.62
CA SER A 302 -1.07 -6.56 8.53
C SER A 302 -2.49 -6.94 8.90
N ILE A 303 -3.44 -6.61 8.03
CA ILE A 303 -4.87 -6.83 8.32
C ILE A 303 -5.35 -8.20 7.84
N THR A 304 -6.30 -8.74 8.59
CA THR A 304 -7.05 -9.97 8.27
C THR A 304 -8.52 -9.69 7.91
N ASP A 305 -8.99 -8.47 8.18
CA ASP A 305 -10.44 -8.23 8.36
C ASP A 305 -11.15 -7.57 7.17
N ILE A 306 -10.44 -7.12 6.13
CA ILE A 306 -11.07 -6.39 5.01
C ILE A 306 -10.55 -6.87 3.65
N GLY A 307 -11.37 -7.66 2.93
CA GLY A 307 -11.19 -7.89 1.49
C GLY A 307 -10.00 -8.75 1.06
N TYR A 308 -9.17 -9.21 2.00
CA TYR A 308 -7.97 -9.98 1.71
C TYR A 308 -8.14 -11.45 2.09
N ASN A 309 -7.97 -12.34 1.11
CA ASN A 309 -7.93 -13.79 1.32
C ASN A 309 -6.54 -14.31 0.95
N ASP A 310 -5.53 -13.95 1.76
CA ASP A 310 -4.16 -14.43 1.61
C ASP A 310 -3.77 -15.23 2.85
N SER A 311 -4.05 -16.53 2.83
CA SER A 311 -3.88 -17.41 3.98
C SER A 311 -2.44 -17.44 4.50
N LEU A 312 -1.44 -17.28 3.62
CA LEU A 312 -0.04 -17.25 4.03
C LEU A 312 0.28 -15.97 4.81
N CYS A 313 -0.23 -14.82 4.36
CA CYS A 313 -0.06 -13.58 5.12
C CYS A 313 -0.81 -13.60 6.46
N TYR A 314 -1.99 -14.22 6.50
CA TYR A 314 -2.74 -14.45 7.74
C TYR A 314 -1.95 -15.33 8.72
N GLU A 315 -1.42 -16.46 8.27
CA GLU A 315 -0.58 -17.34 9.09
C GLU A 315 0.72 -16.66 9.56
N THR A 316 1.35 -15.84 8.70
CA THR A 316 2.50 -15.01 9.11
C THR A 316 2.11 -14.08 10.25
N TYR A 317 0.97 -13.39 10.12
CA TYR A 317 0.46 -12.51 11.17
C TYR A 317 0.20 -13.27 12.48
N GLU A 318 -0.47 -14.42 12.44
CA GLU A 318 -0.73 -15.23 13.64
C GLU A 318 0.57 -15.68 14.32
N ILE A 319 1.59 -16.13 13.57
CA ILE A 319 2.87 -16.50 14.17
C ILE A 319 3.53 -15.27 14.81
N PHE A 320 3.49 -14.13 14.10
CA PHE A 320 4.04 -12.86 14.56
C PHE A 320 3.41 -12.38 15.87
N THR A 321 2.08 -12.47 15.99
CA THR A 321 1.34 -11.97 17.16
C THR A 321 1.25 -12.98 18.30
N ASP A 322 1.03 -14.26 17.98
CA ASP A 322 0.63 -15.25 18.98
C ASP A 322 1.81 -16.09 19.47
N THR A 323 2.84 -16.24 18.63
CA THR A 323 4.05 -17.02 18.97
C THR A 323 5.17 -16.13 19.46
N CYS A 324 5.56 -15.10 18.69
CA CYS A 324 6.48 -14.07 19.13
C CYS A 324 5.73 -13.00 19.96
N LYS A 325 5.45 -13.30 21.23
CA LYS A 325 4.50 -12.51 22.05
C LYS A 325 5.01 -11.12 22.44
N THR A 326 6.33 -10.97 22.58
CA THR A 326 6.92 -9.70 23.03
C THR A 326 7.51 -8.91 21.87
N GLU A 327 7.50 -7.57 21.99
CA GLU A 327 8.13 -6.68 21.01
C GLU A 327 9.62 -7.03 20.80
N GLU A 328 10.32 -7.40 21.87
CA GLU A 328 11.72 -7.83 21.79
C GLU A 328 11.89 -9.11 20.96
N GLU A 329 11.06 -10.13 21.17
CA GLU A 329 11.09 -11.37 20.38
C GLU A 329 10.77 -11.11 18.90
N GLN A 330 9.74 -10.31 18.62
CA GLN A 330 9.35 -9.90 17.27
C GLN A 330 10.50 -9.19 16.54
N LEU A 331 11.13 -8.22 17.20
CA LEU A 331 12.27 -7.49 16.64
C LEU A 331 13.49 -8.38 16.45
N ASN A 332 13.76 -9.30 17.39
CA ASN A 332 14.86 -10.24 17.29
C ASN A 332 14.68 -11.24 16.13
N MET A 333 13.46 -11.75 15.92
CA MET A 333 13.11 -12.57 14.76
C MET A 333 13.29 -11.81 13.44
N LEU A 334 12.86 -10.54 13.41
CA LEU A 334 12.95 -9.74 12.20
C LEU A 334 14.39 -9.39 11.79
N LYS A 335 15.34 -9.33 12.73
CA LYS A 335 16.75 -9.05 12.42
C LYS A 335 17.30 -9.93 11.30
N PRO A 336 17.16 -11.28 11.35
CA PRO A 336 17.49 -12.17 10.25
C PRO A 336 16.36 -12.37 9.24
N CYS A 337 15.10 -12.59 9.64
CA CYS A 337 14.05 -13.00 8.70
C CYS A 337 13.68 -11.93 7.67
N SER A 338 13.80 -10.64 8.01
CA SER A 338 13.59 -9.54 7.05
C SER A 338 14.55 -9.56 5.86
N SER A 339 15.69 -10.26 5.96
CA SER A 339 16.63 -10.39 4.83
C SER A 339 16.03 -11.17 3.66
N ILE A 340 15.03 -12.02 3.89
CA ILE A 340 14.30 -12.75 2.83
C ILE A 340 13.62 -11.76 1.88
N TYR A 341 13.03 -10.68 2.41
CA TYR A 341 12.37 -9.64 1.61
C TYR A 341 13.28 -8.49 1.19
N ALA A 342 14.51 -8.41 1.72
CA ALA A 342 15.37 -7.24 1.52
C ALA A 342 16.69 -7.52 0.77
N GLU A 343 17.17 -8.76 0.75
CA GLU A 343 18.47 -9.07 0.17
C GLU A 343 18.40 -9.16 -1.37
N LYS A 344 18.82 -8.09 -2.04
CA LYS A 344 18.73 -7.94 -3.50
C LYS A 344 19.25 -9.14 -4.29
N LYS A 345 20.40 -9.71 -3.90
CA LYS A 345 20.99 -10.87 -4.60
C LYS A 345 20.09 -12.11 -4.53
N PHE A 346 19.46 -12.34 -3.38
CA PHE A 346 18.52 -13.43 -3.21
C PHE A 346 17.25 -13.19 -4.05
N LEU A 347 16.68 -11.99 -4.00
CA LEU A 347 15.47 -11.63 -4.76
C LEU A 347 15.69 -11.67 -6.28
N GLU A 348 16.81 -11.15 -6.77
CA GLU A 348 17.20 -11.24 -8.19
C GLU A 348 17.32 -12.70 -8.64
N CYS A 349 17.99 -13.53 -7.84
CA CYS A 349 18.11 -14.95 -8.12
C CYS A 349 16.73 -15.63 -8.15
N LEU A 350 15.92 -15.43 -7.12
CA LEU A 350 14.62 -16.07 -6.97
C LEU A 350 13.69 -15.71 -8.13
N THR A 351 13.61 -14.42 -8.46
CA THR A 351 12.76 -13.91 -9.56
C THR A 351 13.27 -14.27 -10.96
N SER A 352 14.55 -14.68 -11.09
CA SER A 352 15.10 -15.21 -12.34
C SER A 352 14.84 -16.71 -12.55
N LYS A 353 14.64 -17.46 -11.45
CA LYS A 353 14.50 -18.92 -11.48
C LYS A 353 13.06 -19.40 -11.50
N HIS A 354 12.14 -18.61 -10.96
CA HIS A 354 10.74 -18.99 -10.80
C HIS A 354 9.81 -17.96 -11.47
N PRO A 355 8.62 -18.37 -11.93
CA PRO A 355 7.57 -17.46 -12.35
C PRO A 355 6.98 -16.68 -11.15
N LEU A 356 6.28 -15.57 -11.44
CA LEU A 356 5.69 -14.64 -10.46
C LEU A 356 4.89 -15.34 -9.35
N LEU A 357 3.93 -16.17 -9.73
CA LEU A 357 3.07 -16.88 -8.77
C LEU A 357 3.86 -17.82 -7.85
N GLU A 358 4.93 -18.42 -8.36
CA GLU A 358 5.74 -19.38 -7.62
C GLU A 358 6.69 -18.66 -6.65
N TYR A 359 7.46 -17.66 -7.09
CA TYR A 359 8.37 -17.00 -6.16
C TYR A 359 7.66 -16.20 -5.07
N THR A 360 6.49 -15.63 -5.35
CA THR A 360 5.72 -14.90 -4.32
C THR A 360 5.28 -15.84 -3.19
N THR A 361 4.82 -17.05 -3.55
CA THR A 361 4.49 -18.11 -2.61
C THR A 361 5.73 -18.60 -1.84
N ILE A 362 6.83 -18.92 -2.54
CA ILE A 362 8.09 -19.36 -1.93
C ILE A 362 8.59 -18.34 -0.92
N LEU A 363 8.53 -17.05 -1.26
CA LEU A 363 9.04 -15.97 -0.42
C LEU A 363 8.28 -15.87 0.90
N LYS A 364 6.94 -15.95 0.86
CA LYS A 364 6.09 -15.97 2.06
C LYS A 364 6.35 -17.21 2.90
N GLN A 365 6.41 -18.39 2.28
CA GLN A 365 6.68 -19.65 2.99
C GLN A 365 8.06 -19.67 3.64
N PHE A 366 9.09 -19.14 2.97
CA PHE A 366 10.42 -19.05 3.55
C PHE A 366 10.42 -18.08 4.74
N PHE A 367 9.76 -16.93 4.62
CA PHE A 367 9.61 -16.01 5.74
C PHE A 367 8.91 -16.65 6.94
N GLN A 368 7.75 -17.29 6.73
CA GLN A 368 7.02 -18.02 7.76
C GLN A 368 7.87 -19.09 8.46
N ARG A 369 8.65 -19.87 7.70
CA ARG A 369 9.53 -20.90 8.28
C ARG A 369 10.65 -20.28 9.11
N CYS A 370 11.23 -19.18 8.65
CA CYS A 370 12.22 -18.44 9.43
C CYS A 370 11.63 -17.92 10.74
N GLU A 371 10.46 -17.29 10.65
CA GLU A 371 9.74 -16.75 11.79
C GLU A 371 9.40 -17.82 12.81
N LYS A 372 8.74 -18.90 12.37
CA LYS A 372 8.37 -20.03 13.23
C LYS A 372 9.58 -20.63 13.93
N THR A 373 10.68 -20.82 13.21
CA THR A 373 11.93 -21.36 13.74
C THR A 373 12.46 -20.52 14.90
N ILE A 374 12.51 -19.20 14.72
CA ILE A 374 13.07 -18.30 15.74
C ILE A 374 12.09 -18.11 16.90
N CYS A 375 10.81 -17.89 16.62
CA CYS A 375 9.80 -17.70 17.66
C CYS A 375 9.61 -18.96 18.52
N LEU A 376 9.70 -20.17 17.95
CA LEU A 376 9.60 -21.43 18.69
C LEU A 376 10.93 -21.95 19.22
N LYS A 377 12.06 -21.33 18.86
CA LYS A 377 13.43 -21.79 19.18
C LYS A 377 13.68 -23.23 18.74
N ASP A 378 13.21 -23.56 17.54
CA ASP A 378 13.26 -24.93 16.99
C ASP A 378 14.55 -25.14 16.19
N ALA A 379 15.56 -25.72 16.86
CA ALA A 379 16.86 -26.01 16.25
C ALA A 379 16.77 -26.98 15.05
N GLU A 380 15.85 -27.95 15.09
CA GLU A 380 15.70 -28.94 14.02
C GLU A 380 15.09 -28.30 12.78
N GLU A 381 14.02 -27.52 12.94
CA GLU A 381 13.41 -26.80 11.81
C GLU A 381 14.37 -25.71 11.27
N CYS A 382 15.22 -25.12 12.11
CA CYS A 382 16.28 -24.20 11.67
C CYS A 382 17.26 -24.86 10.70
N GLU A 383 17.84 -26.01 11.09
CA GLU A 383 18.79 -26.73 10.24
C GLU A 383 18.13 -27.24 8.96
N LYS A 384 16.88 -27.71 9.09
CA LYS A 384 16.08 -28.15 7.96
C LYS A 384 15.80 -27.01 6.98
N MET A 385 15.38 -25.83 7.47
CA MET A 385 15.19 -24.64 6.66
C MET A 385 16.49 -24.25 5.92
N LYS A 386 17.63 -24.19 6.62
CA LYS A 386 18.92 -23.84 6.01
C LYS A 386 19.35 -24.82 4.91
N LYS A 387 18.98 -26.09 5.02
CA LYS A 387 19.28 -27.14 4.01
C LYS A 387 18.28 -27.16 2.85
N GLU A 388 16.99 -27.07 3.14
CA GLU A 388 15.92 -27.22 2.16
C GLU A 388 15.77 -25.98 1.28
N MET A 389 15.91 -24.78 1.84
CA MET A 389 15.62 -23.54 1.10
C MET A 389 16.52 -23.30 -0.11
N PRO A 390 17.85 -23.54 -0.05
CA PRO A 390 18.68 -23.43 -1.25
C PRO A 390 18.35 -24.46 -2.31
N THR A 391 17.87 -25.64 -1.88
CA THR A 391 17.45 -26.70 -2.80
C THR A 391 16.13 -26.34 -3.48
N LEU A 392 15.16 -25.83 -2.72
CA LEU A 392 13.84 -25.43 -3.20
C LEU A 392 13.92 -24.21 -4.13
N THR A 393 14.66 -23.18 -3.73
CA THR A 393 14.77 -21.91 -4.49
C THR A 393 15.84 -21.95 -5.58
N GLY A 394 16.77 -22.92 -5.50
CA GLY A 394 17.99 -22.90 -6.28
C GLY A 394 18.91 -21.69 -5.99
N CYS A 395 18.63 -20.89 -4.96
CA CYS A 395 19.35 -19.66 -4.65
C CYS A 395 20.16 -19.80 -3.36
N PRO A 396 21.28 -19.07 -3.22
CA PRO A 396 21.98 -19.02 -1.94
C PRO A 396 21.06 -18.43 -0.86
N LEU A 397 21.20 -18.90 0.38
CA LEU A 397 20.50 -18.28 1.51
C LEU A 397 20.86 -16.80 1.62
N PRO A 398 19.90 -15.95 2.04
CA PRO A 398 20.24 -14.63 2.52
C PRO A 398 21.30 -14.72 3.63
N ARG A 399 22.26 -13.80 3.62
CA ARG A 399 23.44 -13.84 4.50
C ARG A 399 23.06 -13.96 5.97
N LYS A 400 22.07 -13.19 6.42
CA LYS A 400 21.65 -13.20 7.82
C LYS A 400 20.97 -14.51 8.23
N ILE A 401 20.33 -15.21 7.30
CA ILE A 401 19.77 -16.56 7.54
C ILE A 401 20.89 -17.59 7.63
N ALA A 402 21.89 -17.49 6.76
CA ALA A 402 23.05 -18.39 6.80
C ALA A 402 23.84 -18.27 8.12
N GLU A 403 23.91 -17.07 8.69
CA GLU A 403 24.59 -16.73 9.95
C GLU A 403 23.82 -17.15 11.22
N ILE A 404 22.56 -17.60 11.12
CA ILE A 404 21.81 -18.09 12.29
C ILE A 404 22.51 -19.35 12.83
N ASP A 405 22.84 -19.35 14.12
CA ASP A 405 23.28 -20.55 14.84
C ASP A 405 22.08 -21.26 15.44
N CYS A 406 21.70 -22.38 14.82
CA CYS A 406 20.51 -23.14 15.21
C CYS A 406 20.62 -23.75 16.61
N ASN A 407 21.82 -23.88 17.19
CA ASN A 407 22.01 -24.41 18.54
C ASN A 407 21.80 -23.39 19.65
N TYR A 408 21.68 -22.09 19.30
CA TYR A 408 21.61 -20.98 20.25
C TYR A 408 20.38 -20.08 20.03
N LEU A 409 19.27 -20.67 19.59
CA LEU A 409 17.97 -19.99 19.43
C LEU A 409 17.25 -19.72 20.76
#